data_AF-A0A438EIT1-F1
#
_entry.id   AF-A0A438EIT1-F1
#
_cell.length_a   1.000
_cell.length_b   1.000
_cell.length_c   1.000
_cell.angle_alpha   90.00
_cell.angle_beta   90.00
_cell.angle_gamma   90.00
#
_symmetry.space_group_name_H-M   'P 1'
#
loop_
_entity.id
_entity.type
_entity.pdbx_description
1 polymer ?
#
loop_
_entity_poly.entity_id
_entity_poly.type
_entity_poly.pdbx_seq_one_letter_code
_entity_poly.pdbx_strand_id
1 'polypeptide(L)'
;MSSDKLESFHIRFIGKNYCAWEFQFKLFVKGKELWGHINGSNLAPRDAEALSKWEIKDAWVMTWILSLVEPHFVLNLRPYKTVAAMWNYLHTIYNQDNSVRRFQLEYEMANFTQGSLSIEEYFSGFQTRWTDYSDIVYANVPAAALSTVQTVHATSKRDQFLMKLQPDFEIAWSNLMNRHLVPSLDACLSELLRKEQRIVTQATMEHWVNVSAPVFMAYAA
;
A
#
# COMPACT_ATOMS: atom_id res chain seq x y z
N MET A 1 -38.19 -9.81 -0.86
CA MET A 1 -36.90 -10.26 -1.41
C MET A 1 -35.92 -9.11 -1.26
N SER A 2 -35.20 -9.07 -0.14
CA SER A 2 -34.23 -8.00 0.13
C SER A 2 -33.06 -8.21 -0.81
N SER A 3 -32.81 -7.21 -1.67
CA SER A 3 -31.57 -7.08 -2.40
C SER A 3 -30.50 -6.75 -1.36
N ASP A 4 -29.85 -7.80 -0.84
CA ASP A 4 -28.60 -7.66 -0.10
C ASP A 4 -27.56 -7.16 -1.10
N LYS A 5 -27.52 -5.83 -1.26
CA LYS A 5 -26.37 -5.13 -1.79
C LYS A 5 -25.18 -5.71 -1.04
N LEU A 6 -24.32 -6.43 -1.76
CA LEU A 6 -23.01 -6.84 -1.30
C LEU A 6 -22.39 -5.59 -0.65
N GLU A 7 -22.38 -5.53 0.69
CA GLU A 7 -21.79 -4.41 1.42
C GLU A 7 -20.39 -4.24 0.84
N SER A 8 -20.16 -3.09 0.22
CA SER A 8 -19.13 -2.89 -0.79
C SER A 8 -17.77 -3.37 -0.31
N PHE A 9 -17.33 -4.51 -0.81
CA PHE A 9 -15.96 -4.97 -0.69
C PHE A 9 -15.15 -4.29 -1.78
N HIS A 10 -14.27 -3.37 -1.39
CA HIS A 10 -13.66 -2.43 -2.33
C HIS A 10 -12.41 -3.01 -3.02
N ILE A 11 -11.82 -4.09 -2.51
CA ILE A 11 -10.55 -4.62 -3.03
C ILE A 11 -10.75 -5.97 -3.71
N ARG A 12 -10.54 -6.04 -5.03
CA ARG A 12 -10.41 -7.31 -5.76
C ARG A 12 -8.97 -7.82 -5.63
N PHE A 13 -8.78 -9.12 -5.42
CA PHE A 13 -7.48 -9.76 -5.45
C PHE A 13 -6.98 -9.89 -6.90
N ILE A 14 -5.86 -9.23 -7.20
CA ILE A 14 -5.24 -9.13 -8.52
C ILE A 14 -3.84 -9.77 -8.54
N GLY A 15 -3.55 -10.69 -7.62
CA GLY A 15 -2.27 -11.41 -7.51
C GLY A 15 -1.18 -10.65 -6.74
N LYS A 16 -1.09 -9.33 -6.90
CA LYS A 16 -0.02 -8.51 -6.27
C LYS A 16 -0.39 -7.89 -4.94
N ASN A 17 -1.68 -7.82 -4.61
CA ASN A 17 -2.22 -7.13 -3.44
C ASN A 17 -2.72 -8.10 -2.37
N TYR A 18 -2.11 -9.30 -2.25
CA TYR A 18 -2.60 -10.36 -1.37
C TYR A 18 -2.77 -9.89 0.09
N CYS A 19 -1.77 -9.23 0.68
CA CYS A 19 -1.84 -8.77 2.08
C CYS A 19 -3.01 -7.80 2.33
N ALA A 20 -3.21 -6.82 1.45
CA ALA A 20 -4.30 -5.85 1.58
C ALA A 20 -5.68 -6.51 1.41
N TRP A 21 -5.80 -7.42 0.44
CA TRP A 21 -7.01 -8.20 0.22
C TRP A 21 -7.29 -9.14 1.40
N GLU A 22 -6.28 -9.85 1.89
CA GLU A 22 -6.36 -10.78 3.01
C GLU A 22 -6.86 -10.07 4.27
N PHE A 23 -6.27 -8.91 4.59
CA PHE A 23 -6.68 -8.08 5.72
C PHE A 23 -8.15 -7.68 5.66
N GLN A 24 -8.61 -7.15 4.51
CA GLN A 24 -10.00 -6.74 4.34
C GLN A 24 -10.96 -7.95 4.38
N PHE A 25 -10.60 -9.05 3.73
CA PHE A 25 -11.42 -10.25 3.69
C PHE A 25 -11.58 -10.85 5.09
N LYS A 26 -10.49 -10.89 5.86
CA LYS A 26 -10.49 -11.34 7.24
C LYS A 26 -11.41 -10.50 8.14
N LEU A 27 -11.36 -9.16 8.02
CA LEU A 27 -12.27 -8.28 8.77
C LEU A 27 -13.73 -8.50 8.39
N PHE A 28 -14.02 -8.60 7.09
CA PHE A 28 -15.36 -8.84 6.58
C PHE A 28 -15.95 -10.16 7.12
N VAL A 29 -15.23 -11.27 6.98
CA VAL A 29 -15.71 -12.59 7.42
C VAL A 29 -15.82 -12.67 8.94
N LYS A 30 -14.93 -12.01 9.69
CA LYS A 30 -15.08 -11.88 11.15
C LYS A 30 -16.34 -11.10 11.53
N GLY A 31 -16.66 -10.01 10.82
CA GLY A 31 -17.89 -9.25 11.03
C GLY A 31 -19.17 -10.04 10.74
N LYS A 32 -19.08 -11.12 9.97
CA LYS A 32 -20.18 -12.07 9.72
C LYS A 32 -20.14 -13.30 10.64
N GLU A 33 -19.21 -13.35 11.60
CA GLU A 33 -19.00 -14.48 12.53
C GLU A 33 -18.67 -15.82 11.85
N LEU A 34 -18.16 -15.80 10.61
CA LEU A 34 -17.88 -17.00 9.82
C LEU A 34 -16.39 -17.36 9.75
N TRP A 35 -15.52 -16.65 10.47
CA TRP A 35 -14.07 -16.87 10.43
C TRP A 35 -13.67 -18.31 10.82
N GLY A 36 -14.49 -18.95 11.65
CA GLY A 36 -14.33 -20.36 12.04
C GLY A 36 -14.27 -21.34 10.85
N HIS A 37 -14.94 -21.03 9.74
CA HIS A 37 -14.89 -21.84 8.53
C HIS A 37 -13.55 -21.73 7.80
N ILE A 38 -12.86 -20.59 7.92
CA ILE A 38 -11.58 -20.33 7.24
C ILE A 38 -10.41 -20.91 8.04
N ASN A 39 -10.33 -20.59 9.33
CA ASN A 39 -9.21 -21.03 10.19
C ASN A 39 -9.36 -22.48 10.69
N GLY A 40 -10.47 -23.15 10.36
CA GLY A 40 -10.75 -24.53 10.75
C GLY A 40 -11.21 -24.71 12.19
N SER A 41 -11.49 -23.64 12.95
CA SER A 41 -12.00 -23.78 14.32
C SER A 41 -13.48 -24.19 14.36
N ASN A 42 -14.22 -24.02 13.26
CA ASN A 42 -15.58 -24.54 13.08
C ASN A 42 -15.55 -25.79 12.19
N LEU A 43 -15.33 -26.96 12.80
CA LEU A 43 -15.24 -28.23 12.09
C LEU A 43 -16.60 -28.67 11.53
N ALA A 44 -16.58 -29.33 10.37
CA ALA A 44 -17.77 -29.94 9.79
C ALA A 44 -18.38 -30.96 10.77
N PRO A 45 -19.67 -30.81 11.13
CA PRO A 45 -20.33 -31.71 12.07
C PRO A 45 -20.62 -33.07 11.43
N ARG A 46 -20.82 -34.09 12.26
CA ARG A 46 -21.20 -35.44 11.82
C ARG A 46 -22.70 -35.63 11.63
N ASP A 47 -23.49 -34.81 12.30
CA ASP A 47 -24.95 -34.81 12.17
C ASP A 47 -25.36 -34.25 10.81
N ALA A 48 -26.27 -34.92 10.11
CA ALA A 48 -26.63 -34.59 8.73
C ALA A 48 -27.34 -33.22 8.61
N GLU A 49 -28.20 -32.88 9.57
CA GLU A 49 -28.91 -31.59 9.55
C GLU A 49 -27.95 -30.44 9.86
N ALA A 50 -27.07 -30.62 10.85
CA ALA A 50 -26.02 -29.66 11.17
C ALA A 50 -25.01 -29.53 10.01
N LEU A 51 -24.69 -30.62 9.31
CA LEU A 51 -23.76 -30.62 8.18
C LEU A 51 -24.33 -29.80 7.02
N SER A 52 -25.59 -29.99 6.68
CA SER A 52 -26.25 -29.20 5.63
C SER A 52 -26.21 -27.69 5.94
N LYS A 53 -26.50 -27.30 7.18
CA LYS A 53 -26.40 -25.89 7.61
C LYS A 53 -24.97 -25.36 7.58
N TRP A 54 -23.99 -26.21 7.91
CA TRP A 54 -22.57 -25.87 7.85
C TRP A 54 -22.12 -25.67 6.40
N GLU A 55 -22.50 -26.56 5.49
CA GLU A 55 -22.16 -26.49 4.06
C GLU A 55 -22.73 -25.24 3.39
N ILE A 56 -23.93 -24.81 3.76
CA ILE A 56 -24.52 -23.55 3.27
C ILE A 56 -23.64 -22.35 3.65
N LYS A 57 -23.21 -22.29 4.91
CA LYS A 57 -22.32 -21.22 5.41
C LYS A 57 -20.96 -21.28 4.75
N ASP A 58 -20.40 -22.49 4.57
CA ASP A 58 -19.14 -22.69 3.88
C ASP A 58 -19.21 -22.18 2.43
N ALA A 59 -20.27 -22.55 1.72
CA ALA A 59 -20.53 -22.12 0.34
C ALA A 59 -20.71 -20.60 0.19
N TRP A 60 -21.30 -19.92 1.19
CA TRP A 60 -21.39 -18.46 1.19
C TRP A 60 -20.00 -17.82 1.20
N VAL A 61 -19.11 -18.26 2.09
CA VAL A 61 -17.75 -17.70 2.16
C VAL A 61 -16.94 -18.06 0.92
N MET A 62 -17.10 -19.28 0.37
CA MET A 62 -16.51 -19.65 -0.93
C MET A 62 -16.97 -18.69 -2.03
N THR A 63 -18.27 -18.39 -2.10
CA THR A 63 -18.83 -17.47 -3.11
C THR A 63 -18.23 -16.06 -2.98
N TRP A 64 -17.99 -15.59 -1.75
CA TRP A 64 -17.31 -14.32 -1.53
C TRP A 64 -15.85 -14.35 -2.01
N ILE A 65 -15.08 -15.39 -1.71
CA ILE A 65 -13.72 -15.54 -2.27
C ILE A 65 -13.77 -15.47 -3.79
N LEU A 66 -14.62 -16.28 -4.42
CA LEU A 66 -14.72 -16.36 -5.89
C LEU A 66 -15.15 -15.03 -6.53
N SER A 67 -15.99 -14.25 -5.85
CA SER A 67 -16.45 -12.93 -6.33
C SER A 67 -15.38 -11.84 -6.23
N LEU A 68 -14.41 -12.04 -5.34
CA LEU A 68 -13.40 -11.06 -4.96
C LEU A 68 -12.01 -11.37 -5.51
N VAL A 69 -11.87 -12.39 -6.34
CA VAL A 69 -10.63 -12.69 -7.09
C VAL A 69 -10.82 -12.38 -8.58
N GLU A 70 -9.73 -12.17 -9.31
CA GLU A 70 -9.78 -12.16 -10.77
C GLU A 70 -10.19 -13.52 -11.38
N PRO A 71 -10.80 -13.53 -12.59
CA PRO A 71 -11.33 -14.75 -13.21
C PRO A 71 -10.33 -15.90 -13.34
N HIS A 72 -9.06 -15.60 -13.58
CA HIS A 72 -8.03 -16.64 -13.74
C HIS A 72 -7.72 -17.37 -12.42
N PHE A 73 -7.95 -16.75 -11.25
CA PHE A 73 -7.81 -17.41 -9.96
C PHE A 73 -8.97 -18.38 -9.67
N VAL A 74 -10.19 -18.08 -10.16
CA VAL A 74 -11.37 -18.93 -9.95
C VAL A 74 -11.12 -20.37 -10.43
N LEU A 75 -10.47 -20.52 -11.59
CA LEU A 75 -10.15 -21.83 -12.15
C LEU A 75 -9.18 -22.61 -11.25
N ASN A 76 -8.21 -21.93 -10.65
CA ASN A 76 -7.25 -22.53 -9.72
C ASN A 76 -7.91 -22.98 -8.41
N LEU A 77 -9.04 -22.37 -8.04
CA LEU A 77 -9.76 -22.68 -6.82
C LEU A 77 -10.77 -23.84 -6.97
N ARG A 78 -11.12 -24.19 -8.21
CA ARG A 78 -12.11 -25.25 -8.53
C ARG A 78 -11.86 -26.62 -7.84
N PRO A 79 -10.61 -27.09 -7.63
CA PRO A 79 -10.37 -28.37 -6.98
C PRO A 79 -10.77 -28.40 -5.50
N TYR A 80 -10.80 -27.25 -4.82
CA TYR A 80 -11.01 -27.17 -3.37
C TYR A 80 -12.50 -27.19 -3.02
N LYS A 81 -12.85 -28.03 -2.04
CA LYS A 81 -14.25 -28.30 -1.65
C LYS A 81 -14.72 -27.56 -0.41
N THR A 82 -13.81 -26.90 0.30
CA THR A 82 -14.12 -26.12 1.49
C THR A 82 -13.48 -24.75 1.39
N VAL A 83 -14.06 -23.76 2.06
CA VAL A 83 -13.46 -22.42 2.12
C VAL A 83 -12.08 -22.44 2.76
N ALA A 84 -11.86 -23.27 3.79
CA ALA A 84 -10.54 -23.44 4.42
C ALA A 84 -9.49 -23.89 3.40
N ALA A 85 -9.83 -24.85 2.53
CA ALA A 85 -8.91 -25.33 1.50
C ALA A 85 -8.62 -24.27 0.43
N MET A 86 -9.64 -23.53 -0.02
CA MET A 86 -9.45 -22.39 -0.93
C MET A 86 -8.54 -21.31 -0.33
N TRP A 87 -8.80 -20.94 0.93
CA TRP A 87 -8.01 -19.97 1.67
C TRP A 87 -6.56 -20.41 1.82
N ASN A 88 -6.33 -21.65 2.25
CA ASN A 88 -4.98 -22.18 2.44
C ASN A 88 -4.19 -22.23 1.15
N TYR A 89 -4.82 -22.55 0.01
CA TYR A 89 -4.17 -22.46 -1.29
C TYR A 89 -3.76 -21.02 -1.61
N LEU A 90 -4.68 -20.07 -1.51
CA LEU A 90 -4.38 -18.66 -1.79
C LEU A 90 -3.26 -18.14 -0.87
N HIS A 91 -3.34 -18.48 0.41
CA HIS A 91 -2.32 -18.15 1.39
C HIS A 91 -0.98 -18.79 1.03
N THR A 92 -0.91 -20.08 0.74
CA THR A 92 0.36 -20.75 0.44
C THR A 92 1.04 -20.21 -0.81
N ILE A 93 0.27 -19.85 -1.84
CA ILE A 93 0.81 -19.39 -3.13
C ILE A 93 1.11 -17.88 -3.13
N TYR A 94 0.25 -17.08 -2.51
CA TYR A 94 0.27 -15.61 -2.63
C TYR A 94 0.61 -14.87 -1.34
N ASN A 95 0.59 -15.54 -0.20
CA ASN A 95 1.41 -15.12 0.93
C ASN A 95 2.86 -15.54 0.61
N GLN A 96 3.43 -14.86 -0.39
CA GLN A 96 4.81 -15.11 -0.80
C GLN A 96 5.69 -15.08 0.43
N ASP A 97 6.69 -15.96 0.45
CA ASP A 97 7.70 -15.92 1.49
C ASP A 97 8.17 -14.48 1.63
N ASN A 98 8.00 -13.97 2.86
CA ASN A 98 8.29 -12.60 3.23
C ASN A 98 9.69 -12.18 2.72
N SER A 99 10.61 -13.13 2.55
CA SER A 99 11.92 -12.97 1.91
C SER A 99 11.86 -12.43 0.45
N VAL A 100 11.05 -13.01 -0.43
CA VAL A 100 10.95 -12.62 -1.85
C VAL A 100 10.25 -11.28 -2.00
N ARG A 101 9.14 -11.08 -1.28
CA ARG A 101 8.43 -9.80 -1.27
C ARG A 101 9.30 -8.69 -0.68
N ARG A 102 10.04 -8.98 0.39
CA ARG A 102 11.01 -8.05 0.97
C ARG A 102 12.10 -7.70 -0.04
N PHE A 103 12.69 -8.68 -0.74
CA PHE A 103 13.69 -8.41 -1.77
C PHE A 103 13.13 -7.51 -2.89
N GLN A 104 11.92 -7.80 -3.37
CA GLN A 104 11.25 -6.95 -4.36
C GLN A 104 11.05 -5.52 -3.84
N LEU A 105 10.58 -5.35 -2.60
CA LEU A 105 10.37 -4.04 -1.99
C LEU A 105 11.69 -3.29 -1.79
N GLU A 106 12.76 -3.97 -1.37
CA GLU A 106 14.10 -3.37 -1.28
C GLU A 106 14.57 -2.87 -2.66
N TYR A 107 14.36 -3.65 -3.71
CA TYR A 107 14.67 -3.23 -5.09
C TYR A 107 13.80 -2.06 -5.57
N GLU A 108 12.48 -2.11 -5.34
CA GLU A 108 11.57 -1.04 -5.72
C GLU A 108 11.90 0.25 -4.98
N MET A 109 12.10 0.18 -3.65
CA MET A 109 12.51 1.34 -2.86
C MET A 109 13.86 1.87 -3.32
N ALA A 110 14.84 1.00 -3.64
CA ALA A 110 16.15 1.39 -4.14
C ALA A 110 16.07 2.24 -5.42
N ASN A 111 15.13 1.92 -6.31
CA ASN A 111 14.97 2.58 -7.62
C ASN A 111 13.86 3.65 -7.66
N PHE A 112 13.07 3.80 -6.59
CA PHE A 112 11.99 4.79 -6.55
C PHE A 112 12.53 6.19 -6.24
N THR A 113 12.51 7.06 -7.24
CA THR A 113 12.91 8.47 -7.15
C THR A 113 11.74 9.39 -7.43
N GLN A 114 11.80 10.65 -6.99
CA GLN A 114 10.75 11.64 -7.27
C GLN A 114 10.44 11.77 -8.77
N GLY A 115 11.48 11.85 -9.61
CA GLY A 115 11.30 12.03 -11.06
C GLY A 115 10.45 13.26 -11.35
N SER A 116 9.39 13.09 -12.14
CA SER A 116 8.43 14.16 -12.47
C SER A 116 7.21 14.22 -11.55
N LEU A 117 7.18 13.43 -10.46
CA LEU A 117 6.08 13.42 -9.52
C LEU A 117 6.10 14.68 -8.64
N SER A 118 4.92 15.15 -8.25
CA SER A 118 4.81 16.13 -7.16
C SER A 118 5.35 15.53 -5.86
N ILE A 119 5.70 16.40 -4.90
CA ILE A 119 6.16 15.97 -3.58
C ILE A 119 5.11 15.10 -2.88
N GLU A 120 3.82 15.41 -3.04
CA GLU A 120 2.72 14.65 -2.45
C GLU A 120 2.59 13.25 -3.06
N GLU A 121 2.60 13.13 -4.39
CA GLU A 121 2.54 11.85 -5.09
C GLU A 121 3.76 10.98 -4.78
N TYR A 122 4.95 11.59 -4.79
CA TYR A 122 6.19 10.91 -4.44
C TYR A 122 6.16 10.41 -2.99
N PHE A 123 5.76 11.24 -2.04
CA PHE A 123 5.66 10.86 -0.64
C PHE A 123 4.67 9.71 -0.43
N SER A 124 3.48 9.77 -1.04
CA SER A 124 2.47 8.71 -0.96
C SER A 124 2.99 7.37 -1.51
N GLY A 125 3.65 7.40 -2.68
CA GLY A 125 4.24 6.21 -3.29
C GLY A 125 5.40 5.62 -2.50
N PHE A 126 6.22 6.48 -1.88
CA PHE A 126 7.32 6.07 -1.01
C PHE A 126 6.80 5.48 0.32
N GLN A 127 5.85 6.16 0.96
CA GLN A 127 5.23 5.75 2.22
C GLN A 127 4.57 4.39 2.12
N THR A 128 3.85 4.13 1.02
CA THR A 128 3.20 2.83 0.78
C THR A 128 4.22 1.70 0.77
N ARG A 129 5.31 1.84 -0.01
CA ARG A 129 6.37 0.82 -0.09
C ARG A 129 7.10 0.63 1.23
N TRP A 130 7.37 1.72 1.96
CA TRP A 130 8.01 1.65 3.25
C TRP A 130 7.13 0.92 4.28
N THR A 131 5.82 1.16 4.30
CA THR A 131 4.88 0.46 5.18
C THR A 131 4.89 -1.04 4.87
N ASP A 132 4.69 -1.42 3.61
CA ASP A 132 4.74 -2.83 3.16
C ASP A 132 6.04 -3.51 3.57
N TYR A 133 7.18 -2.82 3.42
CA TYR A 133 8.49 -3.34 3.81
C TYR A 133 8.58 -3.53 5.34
N SER A 134 8.15 -2.52 6.09
CA SER A 134 8.24 -2.52 7.53
C SER A 134 7.35 -3.56 8.19
N ASP A 135 6.17 -3.85 7.62
CA ASP A 135 5.27 -4.90 8.10
C ASP A 135 5.96 -6.28 8.04
N ILE A 136 6.68 -6.54 6.95
CA ILE A 136 7.44 -7.77 6.77
C ILE A 136 8.62 -7.86 7.74
N VAL A 137 9.40 -6.78 7.89
CA VAL A 137 10.57 -6.76 8.76
C VAL A 137 10.15 -6.89 10.22
N TYR A 138 9.14 -6.14 10.67
CA TYR A 138 8.72 -6.09 12.07
C TYR A 138 8.00 -7.35 12.53
N ALA A 139 7.38 -8.11 11.62
CA ALA A 139 6.75 -9.40 11.95
C ALA A 139 7.71 -10.40 12.63
N ASN A 140 9.03 -10.28 12.37
CA ASN A 140 10.05 -11.16 12.93
C ASN A 140 10.85 -10.53 14.08
N VAL A 141 10.52 -9.30 14.51
CA VAL A 141 11.23 -8.59 15.56
C VAL A 141 10.57 -8.86 16.92
N PRO A 142 11.32 -9.33 17.94
CA PRO A 142 10.78 -9.48 19.28
C PRO A 142 10.24 -8.15 19.84
N ALA A 143 9.13 -8.19 20.57
CA ALA A 143 8.47 -6.98 21.10
C ALA A 143 9.42 -6.08 21.93
N ALA A 144 10.36 -6.67 22.66
CA ALA A 144 11.35 -5.94 23.46
C ALA A 144 12.35 -5.11 22.61
N ALA A 145 12.56 -5.47 21.34
CA ALA A 145 13.48 -4.80 20.43
C ALA A 145 12.78 -3.89 19.41
N LEU A 146 11.45 -3.99 19.30
CA LEU A 146 10.67 -3.35 18.23
C LEU A 146 10.83 -1.82 18.23
N SER A 147 10.76 -1.16 19.39
CA SER A 147 10.88 0.30 19.51
C SER A 147 12.25 0.82 19.08
N THR A 148 13.32 0.10 19.44
CA THR A 148 14.70 0.43 19.04
C THR A 148 14.86 0.30 17.52
N VAL A 149 14.37 -0.80 16.93
CA VAL A 149 14.41 -1.02 15.48
C VAL A 149 13.62 0.07 14.75
N GLN A 150 12.43 0.42 15.24
CA GLN A 150 11.59 1.48 14.66
C GLN A 150 12.29 2.85 14.66
N THR A 151 13.07 3.16 15.70
CA THR A 151 13.82 4.43 15.78
C THR A 151 14.93 4.49 14.71
N VAL A 152 15.66 3.39 14.52
CA VAL A 152 16.67 3.29 13.46
C VAL A 152 16.01 3.37 12.08
N HIS A 153 14.92 2.63 11.86
CA HIS A 153 14.16 2.67 10.61
C HIS A 153 13.56 4.05 10.32
N ALA A 154 13.10 4.81 11.33
CA ALA A 154 12.60 6.16 11.12
C ALA A 154 13.68 7.09 10.55
N THR A 155 14.94 6.91 10.98
CA THR A 155 16.09 7.62 10.45
C THR A 155 16.35 7.21 9.00
N SER A 156 16.50 5.91 8.73
CA SER A 156 16.74 5.40 7.36
C SER A 156 15.61 5.78 6.40
N LYS A 157 14.35 5.76 6.85
CA LYS A 157 13.19 6.17 6.06
C LYS A 157 13.31 7.60 5.57
N ARG A 158 13.62 8.51 6.50
CA ARG A 158 13.78 9.92 6.19
C ARG A 158 14.94 10.14 5.22
N ASP A 159 16.08 9.53 5.50
CA ASP A 159 17.28 9.75 4.69
C ASP A 159 17.08 9.20 3.26
N GLN A 160 16.45 8.03 3.11
CA GLN A 160 16.09 7.51 1.79
C GLN A 160 15.07 8.38 1.04
N PHE A 161 14.08 8.94 1.74
CA PHE A 161 13.11 9.84 1.14
C PHE A 161 13.80 11.10 0.58
N LEU A 162 14.66 11.72 1.38
CA LEU A 162 15.37 12.96 1.02
C LEU A 162 16.40 12.77 -0.09
N MET A 163 17.18 11.67 -0.04
CA MET A 163 18.27 11.41 -1.01
C MET A 163 17.77 11.18 -2.44
N LYS A 164 16.48 10.89 -2.63
CA LYS A 164 15.88 10.53 -3.92
C LYS A 164 14.91 11.57 -4.48
N LEU A 165 14.95 12.77 -3.90
CA LEU A 165 14.28 13.95 -4.44
C LEU A 165 14.99 14.42 -5.73
N GLN A 166 14.27 15.16 -6.56
CA GLN A 166 14.86 15.76 -7.77
C GLN A 166 15.86 16.87 -7.41
N PRO A 167 16.82 17.21 -8.31
CA PRO A 167 17.87 18.19 -8.04
C PRO A 167 17.38 19.57 -7.59
N ASP A 168 16.19 20.01 -8.02
CA ASP A 168 15.62 21.30 -7.60
C ASP A 168 15.39 21.42 -6.08
N PHE A 169 15.33 20.29 -5.38
CA PHE A 169 15.22 20.23 -3.93
C PHE A 169 16.56 20.00 -3.22
N GLU A 170 17.69 19.94 -3.94
CA GLU A 170 19.02 19.65 -3.38
C GLU A 170 19.41 20.57 -2.23
N ILE A 171 19.26 21.87 -2.47
CA ILE A 171 19.53 22.90 -1.46
C ILE A 171 18.59 22.73 -0.26
N ALA A 172 17.32 22.39 -0.50
CA ALA A 172 16.32 22.25 0.55
C ALA A 172 16.63 21.05 1.45
N TRP A 173 16.91 19.88 0.89
CA TRP A 173 17.21 18.69 1.69
C TRP A 173 18.61 18.74 2.33
N SER A 174 19.60 19.32 1.67
CA SER A 174 20.93 19.57 2.26
C SER A 174 20.83 20.47 3.50
N ASN A 175 20.05 21.56 3.41
CA ASN A 175 19.79 22.43 4.56
C ASN A 175 19.03 21.72 5.69
N LEU A 176 18.14 20.79 5.37
CA LEU A 176 17.44 19.97 6.37
C LEU A 176 18.41 19.02 7.09
N MET A 177 19.34 18.39 6.36
CA MET A 177 20.34 17.46 6.90
C MET A 177 21.37 18.15 7.80
N ASN A 178 21.77 19.39 7.47
CA ASN A 178 22.81 20.13 8.19
C ASN A 178 22.32 20.78 9.51
N ARG A 179 21.06 20.57 9.92
CA ARG A 179 20.54 21.10 11.19
C ARG A 179 21.08 20.28 12.37
N HIS A 180 21.39 20.98 13.47
CA HIS A 180 21.85 20.35 14.72
C HIS A 180 20.88 19.28 15.25
N LEU A 181 19.58 19.44 14.99
CA LEU A 181 18.58 18.39 15.17
C LEU A 181 17.98 18.08 13.81
N VAL A 182 18.24 16.87 13.30
CA VAL A 182 17.70 16.46 12.01
C VAL A 182 16.18 16.30 12.16
N PRO A 183 15.37 17.02 11.37
CA PRO A 183 13.92 17.05 11.52
C PRO A 183 13.27 15.67 11.30
N SER A 184 12.04 15.52 11.79
CA SER A 184 11.21 14.34 11.49
C SER A 184 10.84 14.30 10.01
N LEU A 185 10.42 13.13 9.53
CA LEU A 185 9.93 12.98 8.14
C LEU A 185 8.76 13.94 7.84
N ASP A 186 7.83 14.12 8.77
CA ASP A 186 6.67 15.01 8.59
C ASP A 186 7.08 16.48 8.51
N ALA A 187 8.09 16.88 9.29
CA ALA A 187 8.65 18.23 9.23
C ALA A 187 9.37 18.45 7.88
N CYS A 188 10.14 17.47 7.40
CA CYS A 188 10.74 17.51 6.07
C CYS A 188 9.68 17.66 4.98
N LEU A 189 8.63 16.83 5.01
CA LEU A 189 7.54 16.87 4.04
C LEU A 189 6.86 18.25 4.00
N SER A 190 6.54 18.79 5.17
CA SER A 190 5.91 20.11 5.30
C SER A 190 6.74 21.24 4.67
N GLU A 191 8.07 21.20 4.85
CA GLU A 191 8.96 22.18 4.24
C GLU A 191 9.10 22.00 2.72
N LEU A 192 9.16 20.75 2.25
CA LEU A 192 9.25 20.44 0.82
C LEU A 192 7.97 20.86 0.06
N LEU A 193 6.79 20.61 0.63
CA LEU A 193 5.51 21.08 0.07
C LEU A 193 5.48 22.61 -0.06
N ARG A 194 5.95 23.33 0.96
CA ARG A 194 6.07 24.80 0.89
C ARG A 194 7.05 25.25 -0.19
N LYS A 195 8.16 24.53 -0.36
CA LYS A 195 9.17 24.82 -1.38
C LYS A 195 8.61 24.58 -2.78
N GLU A 196 7.92 23.47 -3.01
CA GLU A 196 7.25 23.16 -4.27
C GLU A 196 6.25 24.25 -4.65
N GLN A 197 5.39 24.67 -3.70
CA GLN A 197 4.44 25.77 -3.93
C GLN A 197 5.14 27.08 -4.32
N ARG A 198 6.29 27.39 -3.70
CA ARG A 198 7.09 28.58 -4.05
C ARG A 198 7.66 28.49 -5.47
N ILE A 199 8.19 27.32 -5.86
CA ILE A 199 8.71 27.08 -7.22
C ILE A 199 7.59 27.29 -8.25
N VAL A 200 6.42 26.68 -8.03
CA VAL A 200 5.25 26.82 -8.91
C VAL A 200 4.80 28.28 -9.03
N THR A 201 4.74 29.00 -7.90
CA THR A 201 4.36 30.41 -7.87
C THR A 201 5.36 31.27 -8.65
N GLN A 202 6.66 31.05 -8.46
CA GLN A 202 7.70 31.80 -9.16
C GLN A 202 7.67 31.55 -10.67
N ALA A 203 7.55 30.29 -11.10
CA ALA A 203 7.42 29.92 -12.51
C ALA A 203 6.19 30.58 -13.16
N THR A 204 5.08 30.65 -12.42
CA THR A 204 3.86 31.33 -12.87
C THR A 204 4.12 32.83 -13.05
N MET A 205 4.76 33.49 -12.09
CA MET A 205 5.09 34.92 -12.18
C MET A 205 6.01 35.23 -13.37
N GLU A 206 7.04 34.41 -13.60
CA GLU A 206 7.97 34.56 -14.73
C GLU A 206 7.24 34.38 -16.08
N HIS A 207 6.31 33.43 -16.17
CA HIS A 207 5.46 33.25 -17.35
C HIS A 207 4.61 34.49 -17.64
N TRP A 208 3.97 35.07 -16.61
CA TRP A 208 3.17 36.30 -16.77
C TRP A 208 4.01 37.49 -17.25
N VAL A 209 5.22 37.66 -16.70
CA VAL A 209 6.14 38.72 -17.15
C VAL A 209 6.49 38.54 -18.63
N ASN A 210 6.81 37.32 -19.06
CA ASN A 210 7.17 37.03 -20.45
C ASN A 210 5.99 37.22 -21.43
N VAL A 211 4.76 36.87 -21.04
CA VAL A 211 3.57 37.08 -21.88
C VAL A 211 3.18 38.57 -21.98
N SER A 212 3.44 39.34 -20.93
CA SER A 212 3.12 40.78 -20.88
C SER A 212 4.18 41.70 -21.49
N ALA A 213 5.34 41.18 -21.89
CA ALA A 213 6.42 41.98 -22.46
C ALA A 213 5.98 42.60 -23.81
N PRO A 214 6.00 43.94 -23.97
CA PRO A 214 5.58 44.57 -25.20
C PRO A 214 6.53 44.21 -26.35
N VAL A 215 5.96 43.71 -27.45
CA VAL A 215 6.70 43.51 -28.71
C VAL A 215 7.07 44.90 -29.23
N PHE A 216 8.33 45.29 -29.09
CA PHE A 216 8.85 46.49 -29.75
C PHE A 216 8.88 46.23 -31.26
N MET A 217 7.81 46.62 -31.95
CA MET A 217 7.79 46.78 -33.41
C MET A 217 8.69 47.96 -33.76
N ALA A 218 9.95 47.66 -34.10
CA ALA A 218 10.84 48.64 -34.69
C ALA A 218 10.30 49.03 -36.07
N TYR A 219 9.70 50.22 -36.18
CA TYR A 219 9.45 50.83 -37.48
C TYR A 219 10.79 51.30 -38.05
N ALA A 220 11.33 50.56 -39.02
CA ALA A 220 12.41 51.03 -39.88
C ALA A 220 11.83 52.04 -40.88
N ALA A 221 12.45 53.22 -40.93
CA ALA A 221 12.17 54.28 -41.90
C ALA A 221 12.96 54.07 -43.20
#